data_AF-A0A371WF68-F1
#
_entry.id   AF-A0A371WF68-F1
#
_cell.length_a   1.000
_cell.length_b   1.000
_cell.length_c   1.000
_cell.angle_alpha   90.00
_cell.angle_beta   90.00
_cell.angle_gamma   90.00
#
_symmetry.space_group_name_H-M   'P 1'
#
loop_
_entity.id
_entity.type
_entity.pdbx_description
1 polymer ?
#
loop_
_entity_poly.entity_id
_entity_poly.type
_entity_poly.pdbx_seq_one_letter_code
_entity_poly.pdbx_strand_id
1 'polypeptide(L)'
;MTSMLVGAVTPSGTFAVKELAPEALSAVAESTARVTLFYPASAPTDVRFPILVYFADWDGTQIDNRRLLEDLTSHGFVIAAVTYPNSGEPMDFSSQAAFEATVRIANARAHARMQDAARVLDWVDSSGIASLTDTSRAGILGYSFGGAVAAEACASDQRFRAALNIDGWHFGEAAKSGTHCPYMLINDATPEPTEADLNAQDPARRYTSRLNQADFRVIETALTRPDVYALTVANSNHADFAEPSSWLRSLFSGRGSKNTPRRNLEILRAYALAFFAKYLLESKQPLIDGNSKNFPDVQVRLGRVSVRP
;
A
#
# COMPACT_ATOMS: atom_id res chain seq x y z
N MET A 1 22.90 27.76 20.71
CA MET A 1 21.98 26.73 21.27
C MET A 1 21.53 25.86 20.12
N THR A 2 21.80 24.57 20.26
CA THR A 2 22.10 23.63 19.18
C THR A 2 20.85 23.21 18.41
N SER A 3 20.91 23.37 17.09
CA SER A 3 19.94 22.88 16.11
C SER A 3 19.83 21.35 16.22
N MET A 4 18.67 20.84 16.65
CA MET A 4 18.33 19.44 16.45
C MET A 4 17.87 19.28 15.00
N LEU A 5 18.83 18.92 14.14
CA LEU A 5 18.55 18.26 12.88
C LEU A 5 17.63 17.08 13.18
N VAL A 6 16.37 17.16 12.71
CA VAL A 6 15.59 15.96 12.42
C VAL A 6 16.41 15.24 11.36
N GLY A 7 17.12 14.18 11.75
CA GLY A 7 17.97 13.44 10.85
C GLY A 7 17.14 13.01 9.66
N ALA A 8 17.46 13.55 8.48
CA ALA A 8 17.21 12.82 7.25
C ALA A 8 17.83 11.44 7.50
N VAL A 9 17.01 10.39 7.52
CA VAL A 9 17.53 9.04 7.73
C VAL A 9 18.33 8.71 6.47
N THR A 10 19.64 8.88 6.58
CA THR A 10 20.61 8.48 5.56
C THR A 10 20.57 6.96 5.45
N PRO A 11 20.53 6.38 4.23
CA PRO A 11 20.51 4.94 4.06
C PRO A 11 21.72 4.31 4.75
N SER A 12 21.51 3.36 5.67
CA SER A 12 22.60 2.76 6.44
C SER A 12 23.03 1.37 5.96
N GLY A 13 22.51 0.87 4.83
CA GLY A 13 22.90 -0.44 4.30
C GLY A 13 22.78 -0.55 2.77
N THR A 14 23.65 -1.36 2.17
CA THR A 14 23.49 -1.85 0.80
C THR A 14 22.40 -2.92 0.76
N PHE A 15 21.63 -3.01 -0.32
CA PHE A 15 20.61 -4.03 -0.52
C PHE A 15 20.86 -4.82 -1.81
N ALA A 16 20.27 -6.01 -1.89
CA ALA A 16 20.28 -6.88 -3.05
C ALA A 16 18.85 -7.13 -3.52
N VAL A 17 18.71 -7.39 -4.83
CA VAL A 17 17.41 -7.65 -5.48
C VAL A 17 17.51 -8.96 -6.26
N LYS A 18 16.54 -9.85 -6.09
CA LYS A 18 16.50 -11.16 -6.75
C LYS A 18 15.07 -11.55 -7.15
N GLU A 19 14.83 -11.84 -8.42
CA GLU A 19 13.58 -12.46 -8.87
C GLU A 19 13.58 -13.95 -8.54
N LEU A 20 12.46 -14.49 -8.06
CA LEU A 20 12.31 -15.92 -7.80
C LEU A 20 12.26 -16.70 -9.11
N ALA A 21 12.88 -17.88 -9.11
CA ALA A 21 12.85 -18.78 -10.25
C ALA A 21 11.43 -19.38 -10.44
N PRO A 22 11.02 -19.72 -11.68
CA PRO A 22 9.69 -20.24 -11.99
C PRO A 22 9.24 -21.43 -11.13
N GLU A 23 10.16 -22.30 -10.74
CA GLU A 23 9.89 -23.47 -9.91
C GLU A 23 9.39 -23.06 -8.52
N ALA A 24 9.95 -21.99 -7.94
CA ALA A 24 9.50 -21.43 -6.67
C ALA A 24 8.17 -20.66 -6.80
N LEU A 25 7.86 -20.11 -7.98
CA LEU A 25 6.63 -19.34 -8.20
C LEU A 25 5.37 -20.23 -8.14
N SER A 26 5.47 -21.47 -8.60
CA SER A 26 4.34 -22.44 -8.55
C SER A 26 3.85 -22.75 -7.12
N ALA A 27 4.69 -22.55 -6.12
CA ALA A 27 4.33 -22.69 -4.70
C ALA A 27 3.74 -21.41 -4.09
N VAL A 28 3.90 -20.26 -4.74
CA VAL A 28 3.73 -18.94 -4.12
C VAL A 28 2.56 -18.16 -4.68
N ALA A 29 2.22 -18.33 -5.97
CA ALA A 29 1.20 -17.50 -6.61
C ALA A 29 0.55 -18.19 -7.83
N GLU A 30 -0.56 -17.64 -8.33
CA GLU A 30 -1.14 -18.07 -9.62
C GLU A 30 -0.13 -17.96 -10.78
N SER A 31 -0.33 -18.71 -11.86
CA SER A 31 0.65 -19.01 -12.93
C SER A 31 1.26 -17.82 -13.68
N THR A 32 0.82 -16.59 -13.41
CA THR A 32 1.31 -15.36 -14.06
C THR A 32 2.05 -14.42 -13.11
N ALA A 33 2.07 -14.70 -11.80
CA ALA A 33 2.69 -13.80 -10.86
C ALA A 33 4.22 -13.90 -10.92
N ARG A 34 4.89 -12.78 -10.63
CA ARG A 34 6.33 -12.72 -10.38
C ARG A 34 6.58 -12.20 -8.98
N VAL A 35 7.57 -12.80 -8.31
CA VAL A 35 8.00 -12.40 -6.97
C VAL A 35 9.44 -11.92 -7.04
N THR A 36 9.67 -10.65 -6.67
CA THR A 36 11.00 -10.06 -6.55
C THR A 36 11.32 -9.81 -5.08
N LEU A 37 12.41 -10.37 -4.60
CA LEU A 37 12.92 -10.15 -3.26
C LEU A 37 13.84 -8.94 -3.24
N PHE A 38 13.64 -8.07 -2.25
CA PHE A 38 14.58 -7.02 -1.85
C PHE A 38 15.04 -7.36 -0.43
N TYR A 39 16.34 -7.42 -0.19
CA TYR A 39 16.88 -7.79 1.12
C TYR A 39 18.21 -7.09 1.40
N PRO A 40 18.58 -6.86 2.67
CA PRO A 40 19.88 -6.31 3.04
C PRO A 40 21.03 -7.16 2.48
N ALA A 41 22.00 -6.54 1.80
CA ALA A 41 23.09 -7.25 1.12
C ALA A 41 24.12 -7.84 2.09
N SER A 42 24.23 -7.25 3.28
CA SER A 42 24.97 -7.80 4.41
C SER A 42 24.11 -7.67 5.67
N ALA A 43 24.02 -8.77 6.41
CA ALA A 43 23.31 -8.83 7.68
C ALA A 43 24.14 -9.65 8.67
N PRO A 44 24.24 -9.21 9.93
CA PRO A 44 24.74 -10.07 11.00
C PRO A 44 23.94 -11.39 11.02
N THR A 45 24.61 -12.52 11.25
CA THR A 45 23.98 -13.86 11.21
C THR A 45 22.94 -14.09 12.31
N ASP A 46 22.89 -13.22 13.31
CA ASP A 46 21.99 -13.23 14.46
C ASP A 46 20.78 -12.28 14.30
N VAL A 47 20.72 -11.50 13.21
CA VAL A 47 19.64 -10.54 12.97
C VAL A 47 18.69 -11.08 11.91
N ARG A 48 17.40 -11.18 12.29
CA ARG A 48 16.29 -11.43 11.36
C ARG A 48 15.49 -10.14 11.16
N PHE A 49 15.10 -9.87 9.93
CA PHE A 49 14.36 -8.65 9.58
C PHE A 49 12.86 -8.93 9.47
N PRO A 50 11.99 -7.96 9.82
CA PRO A 50 10.58 -8.02 9.41
C PRO A 50 10.47 -8.18 7.90
N ILE A 51 9.40 -8.86 7.46
CA ILE A 51 9.09 -9.00 6.05
C ILE A 51 7.89 -8.13 5.68
N LEU A 52 7.98 -7.47 4.52
CA LEU A 52 6.86 -6.80 3.88
C LEU A 52 6.49 -7.53 2.59
N VAL A 53 5.22 -7.84 2.39
CA VAL A 53 4.71 -8.29 1.09
C VAL A 53 4.18 -7.08 0.34
N TYR A 54 4.68 -6.83 -0.86
CA TYR A 54 4.24 -5.69 -1.70
C TYR A 54 3.39 -6.17 -2.87
N PHE A 55 2.30 -5.47 -3.15
CA PHE A 55 1.52 -5.62 -4.38
C PHE A 55 1.51 -4.33 -5.19
N ALA A 56 1.73 -4.46 -6.50
CA ALA A 56 1.58 -3.36 -7.44
C ALA A 56 0.11 -3.09 -7.81
N ASP A 57 -0.10 -2.08 -8.66
CA ASP A 57 -1.40 -1.72 -9.23
C ASP A 57 -2.06 -2.89 -10.01
N TRP A 58 -3.30 -2.70 -10.48
CA TRP A 58 -4.14 -3.66 -11.20
C TRP A 58 -3.35 -4.50 -12.22
N ASP A 59 -2.60 -3.82 -13.09
CA ASP A 59 -1.64 -4.40 -14.05
C ASP A 59 -0.21 -3.87 -13.82
N GLY A 60 0.07 -3.50 -12.57
CA GLY A 60 1.32 -2.88 -12.16
C GLY A 60 2.51 -3.83 -12.12
N THR A 61 3.69 -3.25 -11.93
CA THR A 61 4.92 -3.99 -11.67
C THR A 61 5.65 -3.38 -10.47
N GLN A 62 6.75 -3.98 -10.05
CA GLN A 62 7.60 -3.45 -8.98
C GLN A 62 8.20 -2.08 -9.33
N ILE A 63 8.16 -1.68 -10.61
CA ILE A 63 8.59 -0.34 -11.05
C ILE A 63 7.71 0.75 -10.45
N ASP A 64 6.43 0.47 -10.15
CA ASP A 64 5.48 1.47 -9.66
C ASP A 64 5.93 2.13 -8.35
N ASN A 65 6.58 1.39 -7.45
CA ASN A 65 7.09 1.93 -6.19
C ASN A 65 8.52 1.50 -5.89
N ARG A 66 9.36 1.26 -6.91
CA ARG A 66 10.69 0.69 -6.72
C ARG A 66 11.53 1.41 -5.67
N ARG A 67 11.61 2.74 -5.70
CA ARG A 67 12.45 3.48 -4.74
C ARG A 67 11.90 3.44 -3.32
N LEU A 68 10.59 3.31 -3.15
CA LEU A 68 9.99 3.07 -1.84
C LEU A 68 10.44 1.69 -1.30
N LEU A 69 10.43 0.66 -2.15
CA LEU A 69 10.88 -0.69 -1.74
C LEU A 69 12.37 -0.71 -1.40
N GLU A 70 13.21 -0.08 -2.23
CA GLU A 70 14.65 0.06 -1.97
C GLU A 70 14.91 0.80 -0.66
N ASP A 71 14.17 1.88 -0.40
CA ASP A 71 14.30 2.67 0.82
C ASP A 71 13.92 1.86 2.06
N LEU A 72 12.73 1.25 2.08
CA LEU A 72 12.32 0.36 3.17
C LEU A 72 13.35 -0.76 3.40
N THR A 73 13.86 -1.37 2.33
CA THR A 73 14.89 -2.42 2.46
C THR A 73 16.17 -1.90 3.12
N SER A 74 16.62 -0.69 2.76
CA SER A 74 17.80 -0.05 3.37
C SER A 74 17.61 0.30 4.85
N HIS A 75 16.37 0.24 5.36
CA HIS A 75 16.00 0.48 6.75
C HIS A 75 15.68 -0.81 7.52
N GLY A 76 16.12 -1.97 7.03
CA GLY A 76 16.04 -3.23 7.76
C GLY A 76 14.73 -3.97 7.56
N PHE A 77 14.14 -3.89 6.37
CA PHE A 77 13.04 -4.73 5.95
C PHE A 77 13.50 -5.70 4.84
N VAL A 78 12.98 -6.91 4.84
CA VAL A 78 12.98 -7.77 3.64
C VAL A 78 11.65 -7.55 2.95
N ILE A 79 11.64 -7.48 1.62
CA ILE A 79 10.42 -7.26 0.85
C ILE A 79 10.25 -8.35 -0.20
N ALA A 80 9.07 -8.96 -0.24
CA ALA A 80 8.62 -9.80 -1.33
C ALA A 80 7.60 -9.02 -2.18
N ALA A 81 8.05 -8.50 -3.32
CA ALA A 81 7.21 -7.77 -4.27
C ALA A 81 6.54 -8.72 -5.25
N VAL A 82 5.22 -8.87 -5.13
CA VAL A 82 4.37 -9.69 -5.98
C VAL A 82 3.73 -8.83 -7.06
N THR A 83 3.86 -9.24 -8.31
CA THR A 83 3.38 -8.50 -9.48
C THR A 83 2.68 -9.44 -10.46
N TYR A 84 1.71 -8.91 -11.21
CA TYR A 84 0.94 -9.67 -12.20
C TYR A 84 1.02 -8.93 -13.54
N PRO A 85 2.10 -9.09 -14.31
CA PRO A 85 2.20 -8.49 -15.63
C PRO A 85 1.06 -9.01 -16.53
N ASN A 86 0.36 -8.12 -17.23
CA ASN A 86 -0.74 -8.45 -18.15
C ASN A 86 -1.87 -9.24 -17.48
N SER A 87 -2.27 -8.85 -16.27
CA SER A 87 -3.16 -9.65 -15.45
C SER A 87 -4.61 -9.73 -15.97
N GLY A 88 -5.01 -8.93 -16.95
CA GLY A 88 -6.25 -9.15 -17.69
C GLY A 88 -6.98 -7.87 -18.11
N GLU A 89 -8.31 -7.89 -17.97
CA GLU A 89 -9.22 -6.85 -18.46
C GLU A 89 -9.10 -5.56 -17.63
N PRO A 90 -9.15 -4.37 -18.27
CA PRO A 90 -9.16 -3.09 -17.56
C PRO A 90 -10.45 -2.91 -16.76
N MET A 91 -10.39 -2.09 -15.72
CA MET A 91 -11.61 -1.65 -15.02
C MET A 91 -12.52 -0.87 -15.98
N ASP A 92 -13.81 -1.19 -15.98
CA ASP A 92 -14.82 -0.56 -16.83
C ASP A 92 -15.95 0.04 -15.99
N PHE A 93 -16.19 1.34 -16.21
CA PHE A 93 -17.20 2.17 -15.56
C PHE A 93 -18.18 2.77 -16.59
N SER A 94 -18.24 2.24 -17.81
CA SER A 94 -19.06 2.78 -18.90
C SER A 94 -20.56 2.53 -18.75
N SER A 95 -20.96 1.57 -17.91
CA SER A 95 -22.36 1.20 -17.67
C SER A 95 -22.54 0.57 -16.29
N GLN A 96 -23.79 0.37 -15.86
CA GLN A 96 -24.07 -0.31 -14.60
C GLN A 96 -23.56 -1.76 -14.61
N ALA A 97 -23.82 -2.50 -15.69
CA ALA A 97 -23.40 -3.89 -15.81
C ALA A 97 -21.86 -4.02 -15.82
N ALA A 98 -21.17 -3.09 -16.50
CA ALA A 98 -19.72 -3.02 -16.49
C ALA A 98 -19.17 -2.70 -15.09
N PHE A 99 -19.74 -1.70 -14.40
CA PHE A 99 -19.37 -1.37 -13.03
C PHE A 99 -19.54 -2.56 -12.07
N GLU A 100 -20.69 -3.23 -12.12
CA GLU A 100 -20.95 -4.41 -11.29
C GLU A 100 -19.99 -5.56 -11.61
N ALA A 101 -19.62 -5.75 -12.88
CA ALA A 101 -18.61 -6.73 -13.28
C ALA A 101 -17.22 -6.35 -12.73
N THR A 102 -16.81 -5.09 -12.89
CA THR A 102 -15.56 -4.55 -12.34
C THR A 102 -15.47 -4.79 -10.83
N VAL A 103 -16.52 -4.48 -10.06
CA VAL A 103 -16.55 -4.71 -8.62
C VAL A 103 -16.47 -6.21 -8.29
N ARG A 104 -17.19 -7.09 -9.01
CA ARG A 104 -17.09 -8.54 -8.80
C ARG A 104 -15.67 -9.06 -9.06
N ILE A 105 -15.05 -8.65 -10.17
CA ILE A 105 -13.69 -9.05 -10.54
C ILE A 105 -12.69 -8.52 -9.49
N ALA A 106 -12.81 -7.26 -9.08
CA ALA A 106 -11.95 -6.66 -8.07
C ALA A 106 -12.04 -7.40 -6.73
N ASN A 107 -13.24 -7.77 -6.27
CA ASN A 107 -13.41 -8.57 -5.06
C ASN A 107 -12.73 -9.95 -5.17
N ALA A 108 -13.00 -10.69 -6.25
CA ALA A 108 -12.42 -12.01 -6.45
C ALA A 108 -10.89 -11.95 -6.55
N ARG A 109 -10.38 -10.95 -7.25
CA ARG A 109 -8.94 -10.74 -7.44
C ARG A 109 -8.25 -10.29 -6.15
N ALA A 110 -8.86 -9.41 -5.35
CA ALA A 110 -8.31 -8.99 -4.07
C ALA A 110 -8.14 -10.19 -3.15
N HIS A 111 -9.17 -11.05 -3.07
CA HIS A 111 -9.13 -12.29 -2.31
C HIS A 111 -8.03 -13.25 -2.83
N ALA A 112 -7.96 -13.53 -4.13
CA ALA A 112 -6.94 -14.40 -4.69
C ALA A 112 -5.51 -13.89 -4.41
N ARG A 113 -5.27 -12.59 -4.57
CA ARG A 113 -3.95 -11.98 -4.30
C ARG A 113 -3.62 -11.95 -2.80
N MET A 114 -4.60 -11.82 -1.91
CA MET A 114 -4.41 -12.01 -0.47
C MET A 114 -3.96 -13.45 -0.15
N GLN A 115 -4.46 -14.46 -0.87
CA GLN A 115 -4.02 -15.86 -0.70
C GLN A 115 -2.59 -16.06 -1.23
N ASP A 116 -2.22 -15.38 -2.32
CA ASP A 116 -0.84 -15.34 -2.80
C ASP A 116 0.09 -14.71 -1.73
N ALA A 117 -0.34 -13.64 -1.05
CA ALA A 117 0.42 -13.04 0.05
C ALA A 117 0.65 -14.03 1.21
N ALA A 118 -0.36 -14.81 1.57
CA ALA A 118 -0.27 -15.88 2.56
C ALA A 118 0.74 -16.95 2.13
N ARG A 119 0.70 -17.39 0.87
CA ARG A 119 1.64 -18.37 0.31
C ARG A 119 3.08 -17.84 0.21
N VAL A 120 3.27 -16.55 0.00
CA VAL A 120 4.60 -15.91 0.10
C VAL A 120 5.19 -16.11 1.50
N LEU A 121 4.41 -15.90 2.56
CA LEU A 121 4.89 -16.11 3.93
C LEU A 121 5.24 -17.58 4.18
N ASP A 122 4.40 -18.52 3.74
CA ASP A 122 4.65 -19.97 3.87
C ASP A 122 5.95 -20.39 3.15
N TRP A 123 6.19 -19.84 1.95
CA TRP A 123 7.41 -20.09 1.19
C TRP A 123 8.64 -19.46 1.83
N VAL A 124 8.52 -18.24 2.37
CA VAL A 124 9.61 -17.59 3.10
C VAL A 124 10.06 -18.43 4.29
N ASP A 125 9.11 -18.95 5.08
CA ASP A 125 9.39 -19.79 6.24
C ASP A 125 10.05 -21.14 5.88
N SER A 126 9.76 -21.67 4.69
CA SER A 126 10.27 -22.97 4.23
C SER A 126 11.50 -22.88 3.32
N SER A 127 11.95 -21.68 2.96
CA SER A 127 13.06 -21.47 2.03
C SER A 127 14.34 -20.96 2.71
N GLY A 128 15.43 -20.88 1.94
CA GLY A 128 16.73 -20.42 2.45
C GLY A 128 16.76 -18.97 2.94
N ILE A 129 15.69 -18.18 2.76
CA ILE A 129 15.57 -16.81 3.28
C ILE A 129 14.98 -16.75 4.71
N ALA A 130 14.48 -17.87 5.24
CA ALA A 130 13.96 -17.97 6.61
C ALA A 130 15.00 -17.56 7.67
N SER A 131 16.30 -17.77 7.39
CA SER A 131 17.40 -17.34 8.27
C SER A 131 17.58 -15.82 8.33
N LEU A 132 17.11 -15.09 7.32
CA LEU A 132 17.20 -13.63 7.24
C LEU A 132 15.90 -12.93 7.65
N THR A 133 14.79 -13.65 7.77
CA THR A 133 13.45 -13.09 7.90
C THR A 133 12.75 -13.56 9.17
N ASP A 134 11.86 -12.71 9.67
CA ASP A 134 10.99 -13.00 10.80
C ASP A 134 9.54 -12.74 10.39
N THR A 135 8.86 -13.79 9.94
CA THR A 135 7.46 -13.77 9.50
C THR A 135 6.47 -13.48 10.62
N SER A 136 6.88 -13.60 11.90
CA SER A 136 6.06 -13.14 13.02
C SER A 136 5.91 -11.61 13.05
N ARG A 137 6.79 -10.89 12.34
CA ARG A 137 6.76 -9.45 12.08
C ARG A 137 6.47 -9.17 10.59
N ALA A 138 5.45 -9.84 10.04
CA ALA A 138 5.01 -9.59 8.67
C ALA A 138 4.13 -8.34 8.56
N GLY A 139 4.41 -7.49 7.58
CA GLY A 139 3.52 -6.43 7.11
C GLY A 139 3.15 -6.61 5.64
N ILE A 140 2.17 -5.84 5.18
CA ILE A 140 1.77 -5.82 3.77
C ILE A 140 1.55 -4.38 3.30
N LEU A 141 1.93 -4.09 2.07
CA LEU A 141 1.66 -2.80 1.45
C LEU A 141 1.35 -2.93 -0.03
N GLY A 142 0.73 -1.90 -0.60
CA GLY A 142 0.61 -1.82 -2.04
C GLY A 142 0.03 -0.50 -2.53
N TYR A 143 0.16 -0.30 -3.83
CA TYR A 143 -0.33 0.88 -4.53
C TYR A 143 -1.56 0.57 -5.36
N SER A 144 -2.53 1.47 -5.33
CA SER A 144 -3.80 1.34 -6.04
C SER A 144 -4.47 0.01 -5.68
N PHE A 145 -4.75 -0.86 -6.64
CA PHE A 145 -5.31 -2.16 -6.37
C PHE A 145 -4.44 -3.02 -5.43
N GLY A 146 -3.11 -2.86 -5.45
CA GLY A 146 -2.23 -3.50 -4.47
C GLY A 146 -2.48 -3.05 -3.04
N GLY A 147 -2.91 -1.80 -2.84
CA GLY A 147 -3.36 -1.29 -1.54
C GLY A 147 -4.67 -1.93 -1.07
N ALA A 148 -5.57 -2.24 -2.02
CA ALA A 148 -6.76 -3.05 -1.75
C ALA A 148 -6.40 -4.46 -1.27
N VAL A 149 -5.41 -5.09 -1.90
CA VAL A 149 -4.88 -6.40 -1.50
C VAL A 149 -4.27 -6.33 -0.09
N ALA A 150 -3.53 -5.26 0.22
CA ALA A 150 -2.97 -5.04 1.56
C ALA A 150 -4.07 -4.95 2.63
N ALA A 151 -5.15 -4.21 2.34
CA ALA A 151 -6.31 -4.13 3.22
C ALA A 151 -7.00 -5.50 3.39
N GLU A 152 -7.25 -6.21 2.28
CA GLU A 152 -7.93 -7.53 2.29
C GLU A 152 -7.13 -8.59 3.06
N ALA A 153 -5.80 -8.62 2.89
CA ALA A 153 -4.94 -9.54 3.62
C ALA A 153 -4.95 -9.24 5.13
N CYS A 154 -4.91 -7.96 5.52
CA CYS A 154 -5.04 -7.56 6.93
C CYS A 154 -6.50 -7.63 7.45
N ALA A 155 -7.50 -7.88 6.61
CA ALA A 155 -8.83 -8.27 7.08
C ALA A 155 -8.91 -9.78 7.34
N SER A 156 -8.20 -10.59 6.54
CA SER A 156 -8.46 -12.02 6.43
C SER A 156 -7.36 -12.95 6.99
N ASP A 157 -6.13 -12.47 7.17
CA ASP A 157 -4.99 -13.26 7.67
C ASP A 157 -4.33 -12.57 8.87
N GLN A 158 -4.31 -13.27 10.01
CA GLN A 158 -3.80 -12.77 11.30
C GLN A 158 -2.27 -12.68 11.36
N ARG A 159 -1.56 -13.23 10.37
CA ARG A 159 -0.10 -13.16 10.30
C ARG A 159 0.39 -11.75 9.96
N PHE A 160 -0.39 -10.98 9.19
CA PHE A 160 -0.05 -9.59 8.89
C PHE A 160 -0.33 -8.69 10.10
N ARG A 161 0.73 -8.03 10.60
CA ARG A 161 0.73 -7.20 11.81
C ARG A 161 0.62 -5.70 11.53
N ALA A 162 0.75 -5.29 10.27
CA ALA A 162 0.55 -3.92 9.82
C ALA A 162 0.25 -3.90 8.31
N ALA A 163 -0.67 -3.03 7.88
CA ALA A 163 -1.02 -2.86 6.47
C ALA A 163 -0.96 -1.40 6.01
N LEU A 164 -0.44 -1.16 4.81
CA LEU A 164 -0.35 0.17 4.19
C LEU A 164 -0.98 0.17 2.80
N ASN A 165 -2.03 0.96 2.64
CA ASN A 165 -2.76 1.16 1.38
C ASN A 165 -2.39 2.52 0.79
N ILE A 166 -1.74 2.52 -0.37
CA ILE A 166 -1.38 3.75 -1.10
C ILE A 166 -2.46 3.98 -2.16
N ASP A 167 -3.43 4.82 -1.83
CA ASP A 167 -4.45 5.34 -2.73
C ASP A 167 -5.28 4.27 -3.46
N GLY A 168 -5.57 3.17 -2.78
CA GLY A 168 -6.37 2.06 -3.27
C GLY A 168 -7.76 1.99 -2.64
N TRP A 169 -8.76 1.63 -3.43
CA TRP A 169 -10.09 1.31 -2.91
C TRP A 169 -10.10 0.03 -2.07
N HIS A 170 -11.10 -0.13 -1.21
CA HIS A 170 -11.34 -1.37 -0.48
C HIS A 170 -12.26 -2.31 -1.26
N PHE A 171 -11.89 -3.60 -1.27
CA PHE A 171 -12.71 -4.69 -1.78
C PHE A 171 -12.75 -5.83 -0.75
N GLY A 172 -13.56 -6.84 -1.00
CA GLY A 172 -13.59 -8.08 -0.23
C GLY A 172 -14.14 -7.91 1.19
N GLU A 173 -13.49 -8.57 2.13
CA GLU A 173 -13.77 -8.47 3.56
C GLU A 173 -13.34 -7.11 4.12
N ALA A 174 -12.24 -6.54 3.62
CA ALA A 174 -11.78 -5.21 4.05
C ALA A 174 -12.83 -4.12 3.79
N ALA A 175 -13.61 -4.22 2.71
CA ALA A 175 -14.71 -3.28 2.43
C ALA A 175 -15.94 -3.46 3.33
N LYS A 176 -16.09 -4.62 3.98
CA LYS A 176 -17.26 -4.95 4.82
C LYS A 176 -16.98 -4.71 6.30
N SER A 177 -15.84 -5.21 6.76
CA SER A 177 -15.50 -5.32 8.19
C SER A 177 -14.26 -4.50 8.57
N GLY A 178 -13.56 -3.92 7.58
CA GLY A 178 -12.31 -3.22 7.79
C GLY A 178 -11.14 -4.17 8.07
N THR A 179 -10.02 -3.60 8.49
CA THR A 179 -8.81 -4.35 8.86
C THR A 179 -8.84 -4.78 10.32
N HIS A 180 -8.03 -5.78 10.72
CA HIS A 180 -7.82 -6.13 12.14
C HIS A 180 -6.50 -5.58 12.70
N CYS A 181 -5.49 -5.40 11.84
CA CYS A 181 -4.16 -4.93 12.19
C CYS A 181 -4.05 -3.40 12.05
N PRO A 182 -3.06 -2.75 12.68
CA PRO A 182 -2.72 -1.35 12.42
C PRO A 182 -2.70 -1.03 10.93
N TYR A 183 -3.28 0.11 10.55
CA TYR A 183 -3.58 0.38 9.15
C TYR A 183 -3.30 1.83 8.77
N MET A 184 -2.53 2.03 7.71
CA MET A 184 -2.28 3.36 7.14
C MET A 184 -2.84 3.44 5.73
N LEU A 185 -3.54 4.53 5.45
CA LEU A 185 -3.92 4.95 4.11
C LEU A 185 -3.14 6.21 3.75
N ILE A 186 -2.55 6.23 2.56
CA ILE A 186 -1.97 7.44 1.96
C ILE A 186 -2.74 7.71 0.68
N ASN A 187 -3.65 8.67 0.73
CA ASN A 187 -4.55 9.00 -0.37
C ASN A 187 -4.19 10.33 -1.02
N ASP A 188 -4.61 10.49 -2.27
CA ASP A 188 -4.47 11.74 -2.99
C ASP A 188 -5.45 12.81 -2.48
N ALA A 189 -5.45 13.99 -3.11
CA ALA A 189 -6.30 15.10 -2.71
C ALA A 189 -7.74 15.01 -3.26
N THR A 190 -8.18 13.87 -3.79
CA THR A 190 -9.53 13.70 -4.34
C THR A 190 -10.57 13.92 -3.24
N PRO A 191 -11.50 14.88 -3.38
CA PRO A 191 -12.50 15.14 -2.36
C PRO A 191 -13.59 14.06 -2.34
N GLU A 192 -14.34 14.02 -1.25
CA GLU A 192 -15.54 13.19 -1.17
C GLU A 192 -16.53 13.56 -2.29
N PRO A 193 -17.11 12.58 -3.00
CA PRO A 193 -18.04 12.84 -4.10
C PRO A 193 -19.27 13.64 -3.67
N THR A 194 -19.66 14.62 -4.49
CA THR A 194 -20.90 15.37 -4.30
C THR A 194 -22.11 14.63 -4.86
N GLU A 195 -23.32 15.05 -4.49
CA GLU A 195 -24.56 14.54 -5.11
C GLU A 195 -24.57 14.72 -6.64
N ALA A 196 -23.94 15.78 -7.16
CA ALA A 196 -23.81 15.99 -8.59
C ALA A 196 -22.88 14.96 -9.26
N ASP A 197 -21.84 14.52 -8.55
CA ASP A 197 -20.92 13.48 -9.02
C ASP A 197 -21.63 12.11 -9.07
N LEU A 198 -22.37 11.77 -8.02
CA LEU A 198 -23.11 10.51 -7.88
C LEU A 198 -24.26 10.35 -8.86
N ASN A 199 -24.73 11.48 -9.42
CA ASN A 199 -25.79 11.57 -10.41
C ASN A 199 -25.29 12.12 -11.77
N ALA A 200 -23.98 12.10 -12.00
CA ALA A 200 -23.40 12.60 -13.24
C ALA A 200 -23.98 11.87 -14.47
N GLN A 201 -24.17 12.62 -15.57
CA GLN A 201 -24.65 12.05 -16.83
C GLN A 201 -23.61 11.13 -17.47
N ASP A 202 -22.33 11.50 -17.34
CA ASP A 202 -21.21 10.62 -17.71
C ASP A 202 -21.18 9.40 -16.77
N PRO A 203 -21.41 8.17 -17.29
CA PRO A 203 -21.43 6.98 -16.47
C PRO A 203 -20.07 6.71 -15.80
N ALA A 204 -18.95 7.03 -16.46
CA ALA A 204 -17.63 6.79 -15.90
C ALA A 204 -17.42 7.62 -14.62
N ARG A 205 -17.62 8.94 -14.71
CA ARG A 205 -17.61 9.83 -13.52
C ARG A 205 -18.58 9.34 -12.46
N ARG A 206 -19.80 8.96 -12.84
CA ARG A 206 -20.84 8.53 -11.89
C ARG A 206 -20.44 7.28 -11.11
N TYR A 207 -19.99 6.22 -11.78
CA TYR A 207 -19.68 4.95 -11.13
C TYR A 207 -18.35 5.00 -10.37
N THR A 208 -17.33 5.69 -10.88
CA THR A 208 -16.11 5.96 -10.09
C THR A 208 -16.44 6.75 -8.82
N SER A 209 -17.33 7.74 -8.90
CA SER A 209 -17.79 8.49 -7.73
C SER A 209 -18.56 7.64 -6.72
N ARG A 210 -19.37 6.68 -7.18
CA ARG A 210 -20.02 5.73 -6.27
C ARG A 210 -19.02 4.83 -5.55
N LEU A 211 -17.97 4.41 -6.24
CA LEU A 211 -16.89 3.62 -5.66
C LEU A 211 -16.10 4.44 -4.62
N ASN A 212 -15.72 5.68 -4.96
CA ASN A 212 -15.09 6.61 -4.02
C ASN A 212 -15.98 6.82 -2.78
N GLN A 213 -17.29 7.04 -2.94
CA GLN A 213 -18.18 7.24 -1.80
C GLN A 213 -18.27 6.00 -0.91
N ALA A 214 -18.29 4.80 -1.49
CA ALA A 214 -18.22 3.57 -0.71
C ALA A 214 -16.91 3.50 0.08
N ASP A 215 -15.80 3.86 -0.55
CA ASP A 215 -14.47 3.85 0.06
C ASP A 215 -14.31 4.86 1.21
N PHE A 216 -14.78 6.09 1.03
CA PHE A 216 -14.81 7.11 2.09
C PHE A 216 -15.55 6.58 3.33
N ARG A 217 -16.68 5.88 3.16
CA ARG A 217 -17.41 5.27 4.29
C ARG A 217 -16.59 4.19 5.02
N VAL A 218 -15.82 3.39 4.29
CA VAL A 218 -14.90 2.40 4.89
C VAL A 218 -13.82 3.11 5.70
N ILE A 219 -13.22 4.17 5.16
CA ILE A 219 -12.18 4.97 5.83
C ILE A 219 -12.73 5.62 7.11
N GLU A 220 -13.89 6.26 7.05
CA GLU A 220 -14.53 6.87 8.22
C GLU A 220 -14.81 5.82 9.31
N THR A 221 -15.25 4.63 8.92
CA THR A 221 -15.47 3.52 9.85
C THR A 221 -14.16 3.04 10.47
N ALA A 222 -13.09 2.90 9.67
CA ALA A 222 -11.78 2.48 10.15
C ALA A 222 -11.16 3.48 11.15
N LEU A 223 -11.38 4.79 10.93
CA LEU A 223 -10.93 5.86 11.83
C LEU A 223 -11.58 5.86 13.22
N THR A 224 -12.48 4.92 13.52
CA THR A 224 -12.93 4.66 14.89
C THR A 224 -11.90 3.92 15.75
N ARG A 225 -10.84 3.39 15.13
CA ARG A 225 -9.74 2.68 15.79
C ARG A 225 -8.51 3.58 15.97
N PRO A 226 -7.82 3.52 17.13
CA PRO A 226 -6.68 4.40 17.42
C PRO A 226 -5.39 4.07 16.66
N ASP A 227 -5.34 2.92 16.00
CA ASP A 227 -4.21 2.42 15.21
C ASP A 227 -4.43 2.55 13.69
N VAL A 228 -5.40 3.38 13.30
CA VAL A 228 -5.69 3.73 11.90
C VAL A 228 -5.25 5.16 11.60
N TYR A 229 -4.53 5.34 10.49
CA TYR A 229 -4.00 6.62 10.02
C TYR A 229 -4.51 6.86 8.60
N ALA A 230 -5.34 7.87 8.38
CA ALA A 230 -5.75 8.29 7.05
C ALA A 230 -5.03 9.59 6.68
N LEU A 231 -4.12 9.50 5.71
CA LEU A 231 -3.32 10.62 5.23
C LEU A 231 -3.88 11.09 3.90
N THR A 232 -4.01 12.41 3.75
CA THR A 232 -4.34 13.06 2.49
C THR A 232 -3.15 13.92 2.06
N VAL A 233 -2.61 13.65 0.88
CA VAL A 233 -1.53 14.44 0.29
C VAL A 233 -2.15 15.54 -0.57
N ALA A 234 -2.01 16.79 -0.15
CA ALA A 234 -2.55 17.93 -0.87
C ALA A 234 -1.85 18.13 -2.22
N ASN A 235 -2.59 18.59 -3.22
CA ASN A 235 -2.10 18.83 -4.59
C ASN A 235 -1.46 17.62 -5.26
N SER A 236 -1.92 16.41 -4.93
CA SER A 236 -1.59 15.19 -5.67
C SER A 236 -2.82 14.57 -6.33
N ASN A 237 -2.57 13.71 -7.30
CA ASN A 237 -3.51 12.76 -7.86
C ASN A 237 -2.96 11.33 -7.73
N HIS A 238 -3.80 10.34 -8.00
CA HIS A 238 -3.46 8.92 -7.96
C HIS A 238 -2.11 8.55 -8.58
N ALA A 239 -1.81 9.06 -9.78
CA ALA A 239 -0.58 8.72 -10.50
C ALA A 239 0.68 9.27 -9.82
N ASP A 240 0.58 10.32 -9.00
CA ASP A 240 1.72 10.92 -8.29
C ASP A 240 2.38 9.97 -7.29
N PHE A 241 1.70 8.90 -6.90
CA PHE A 241 2.24 7.89 -5.99
C PHE A 241 2.97 6.74 -6.68
N ALA A 242 2.92 6.69 -8.01
CA ALA A 242 3.77 5.81 -8.80
C ALA A 242 5.07 6.52 -9.22
N GLU A 243 6.13 5.75 -9.49
CA GLU A 243 7.36 6.29 -10.05
C GLU A 243 7.12 6.94 -11.42
N PRO A 244 7.85 8.02 -11.77
CA PRO A 244 7.68 8.70 -13.05
C PRO A 244 7.80 7.83 -14.30
N SER A 245 8.61 6.76 -14.22
CA SER A 245 8.74 5.77 -15.30
C SER A 245 7.45 4.99 -15.57
N SER A 246 6.55 4.90 -14.59
CA SER A 246 5.23 4.26 -14.71
C SER A 246 4.16 5.19 -15.27
N TRP A 247 4.38 6.52 -15.26
CA TRP A 247 3.39 7.52 -15.74
C TRP A 247 3.09 7.41 -17.24
N LEU A 248 4.01 6.86 -18.03
CA LEU A 248 3.79 6.55 -19.45
C LEU A 248 2.63 5.58 -19.68
N ARG A 249 2.15 4.88 -18.64
CA ARG A 249 0.99 3.97 -18.69
C ARG A 249 -0.34 4.65 -18.33
N SER A 250 -0.32 5.85 -17.74
CA SER A 250 -1.53 6.55 -17.27
C SER A 250 -1.83 7.79 -18.10
N LEU A 251 -2.58 7.58 -19.20
CA LEU A 251 -3.24 8.65 -19.96
C LEU A 251 -4.43 9.29 -19.20
N PHE A 252 -4.69 8.85 -17.96
CA PHE A 252 -5.75 9.35 -17.07
C PHE A 252 -5.28 10.42 -16.09
N SER A 253 -4.05 10.94 -16.24
CA SER A 253 -3.50 12.00 -15.39
C SER A 253 -4.23 13.33 -15.63
N GLY A 254 -5.43 13.42 -15.06
CA GLY A 254 -6.22 14.62 -14.95
C GLY A 254 -5.41 15.73 -14.27
N ARG A 255 -5.58 16.94 -14.80
CA ARG A 255 -5.19 18.22 -14.21
C ARG A 255 -5.35 18.18 -12.68
N GLY A 256 -4.31 18.46 -11.90
CA GLY A 256 -4.44 18.55 -10.45
C GLY A 256 -3.15 18.47 -9.64
N SER A 257 -2.15 17.75 -10.15
CA SER A 257 -0.84 17.67 -9.47
C SER A 257 -0.12 19.01 -9.48
N LYS A 258 0.18 19.54 -8.29
CA LYS A 258 1.12 20.68 -8.11
C LYS A 258 2.33 20.31 -7.25
N ASN A 259 2.29 19.16 -6.59
CA ASN A 259 3.48 18.63 -5.92
C ASN A 259 4.48 18.11 -6.96
N THR A 260 5.77 18.21 -6.64
CA THR A 260 6.80 17.61 -7.50
C THR A 260 6.85 16.10 -7.29
N PRO A 261 7.23 15.30 -8.32
CA PRO A 261 7.44 13.86 -8.16
C PRO A 261 8.36 13.51 -6.98
N ARG A 262 9.42 14.31 -6.79
CA ARG A 262 10.37 14.16 -5.68
C ARG A 262 9.69 14.34 -4.33
N ARG A 263 8.78 15.30 -4.21
CA ARG A 263 8.07 15.60 -2.96
C ARG A 263 7.07 14.49 -2.60
N ASN A 264 6.32 13.98 -3.58
CA ASN A 264 5.39 12.88 -3.36
C ASN A 264 6.14 11.60 -2.94
N LEU A 265 7.28 11.29 -3.58
CA LEU A 265 8.13 10.18 -3.18
C LEU A 265 8.74 10.36 -1.79
N GLU A 266 9.16 11.57 -1.43
CA GLU A 266 9.66 11.89 -0.08
C GLU A 266 8.60 11.64 0.99
N ILE A 267 7.35 12.07 0.73
CA ILE A 267 6.20 11.83 1.61
C ILE A 267 5.94 10.33 1.76
N LEU A 268 5.80 9.59 0.65
CA LEU A 268 5.55 8.15 0.67
C LEU A 268 6.59 7.40 1.49
N ARG A 269 7.87 7.67 1.24
CA ARG A 269 9.00 7.04 1.95
C ARG A 269 8.97 7.34 3.44
N ALA A 270 8.83 8.61 3.81
CA ALA A 270 8.86 9.02 5.21
C ALA A 270 7.72 8.40 6.02
N TYR A 271 6.49 8.44 5.50
CA TYR A 271 5.32 7.94 6.21
C TYR A 271 5.24 6.41 6.21
N ALA A 272 5.58 5.74 5.11
CA ALA A 272 5.63 4.28 5.07
C ALA A 272 6.70 3.74 6.03
N LEU A 273 7.90 4.32 6.03
CA LEU A 273 8.96 3.94 6.96
C LEU A 273 8.54 4.19 8.41
N ALA A 274 8.00 5.36 8.74
CA ALA A 274 7.54 5.66 10.08
C ALA A 274 6.44 4.69 10.55
N PHE A 275 5.51 4.33 9.67
CA PHE A 275 4.46 3.37 9.99
C PHE A 275 5.02 1.98 10.29
N PHE A 276 5.79 1.39 9.38
CA PHE A 276 6.33 0.05 9.58
C PHE A 276 7.38 0.01 10.70
N ALA A 277 8.18 1.05 10.88
CA ALA A 277 9.11 1.14 12.00
C ALA A 277 8.37 1.15 13.35
N LYS A 278 7.19 1.80 13.44
CA LYS A 278 6.38 1.79 14.67
C LYS A 278 5.89 0.39 15.00
N TYR A 279 5.31 -0.31 14.02
CA TYR A 279 4.57 -1.54 14.27
C TYR A 279 5.39 -2.82 14.14
N LEU A 280 6.48 -2.82 13.37
CA LEU A 280 7.30 -4.02 13.11
C LEU A 280 8.73 -3.91 13.65
N LEU A 281 9.20 -2.69 13.98
CA LEU A 281 10.48 -2.45 14.64
C LEU A 281 10.30 -1.88 16.06
N GLU A 282 9.07 -1.71 16.52
CA GLU A 282 8.72 -1.16 17.85
C GLU A 282 9.36 0.21 18.13
N SER A 283 9.56 1.00 17.07
CA SER A 283 10.22 2.29 17.12
C SER A 283 9.23 3.42 17.44
N LYS A 284 9.64 4.42 18.21
CA LYS A 284 8.83 5.63 18.41
C LYS A 284 8.88 6.49 17.15
N GLN A 285 7.71 6.84 16.61
CA GLN A 285 7.59 7.52 15.32
C GLN A 285 6.64 8.71 15.42
N PRO A 286 7.11 9.87 15.93
CA PRO A 286 6.28 11.07 16.13
C PRO A 286 5.68 11.63 14.84
N LEU A 287 6.26 11.28 13.67
CA LEU A 287 5.79 11.73 12.36
C LEU A 287 4.34 11.34 12.10
N ILE A 288 3.89 10.20 12.61
CA ILE A 288 2.55 9.67 12.34
C ILE A 288 1.54 9.99 13.44
N ASP A 289 1.96 10.64 14.52
CA ASP A 289 1.08 10.99 15.64
C ASP A 289 0.24 12.27 15.37
N GLY A 290 0.45 12.93 14.23
CA GLY A 290 -0.34 14.08 13.79
C GLY A 290 0.32 14.86 12.64
N ASN A 291 -0.21 16.05 12.35
CA ASN A 291 0.33 16.91 11.29
C ASN A 291 1.77 17.36 11.60
N SER A 292 2.65 17.28 10.59
CA SER A 292 4.06 17.62 10.71
C SER A 292 4.42 18.90 9.98
N LYS A 293 5.19 19.79 10.63
CA LYS A 293 5.72 21.00 9.98
C LYS A 293 6.72 20.71 8.84
N ASN A 294 7.33 19.52 8.83
CA ASN A 294 8.22 19.09 7.75
C ASN A 294 7.44 18.60 6.52
N PHE A 295 6.17 18.24 6.72
CA PHE A 295 5.26 17.76 5.69
C PHE A 295 3.94 18.55 5.71
N PRO A 296 3.98 19.88 5.45
CA PRO A 296 2.78 20.73 5.45
C PRO A 296 1.77 20.32 4.37
N ASP A 297 2.21 19.58 3.37
CA ASP A 297 1.39 19.06 2.27
C ASP A 297 0.59 17.81 2.68
N VAL A 298 0.77 17.29 3.90
CA VAL A 298 0.11 16.08 4.39
C VAL A 298 -0.83 16.43 5.54
N GLN A 299 -2.09 16.06 5.38
CA GLN A 299 -3.07 16.07 6.47
C GLN A 299 -3.18 14.68 7.04
N VAL A 300 -2.93 14.54 8.34
CA VAL A 300 -3.01 13.27 9.08
C VAL A 300 -4.29 13.26 9.90
N ARG A 301 -5.17 12.30 9.61
CA ARG A 301 -6.32 11.98 10.44
C ARG A 301 -6.00 10.71 11.22
N LEU A 302 -5.76 10.86 12.51
CA LEU A 302 -5.58 9.74 13.43
C LEU A 302 -6.94 9.27 13.91
N GLY A 303 -7.19 7.97 13.82
CA GLY A 303 -8.41 7.39 14.33
C GLY A 303 -8.53 7.52 15.84
N ARG A 304 -9.75 7.61 16.34
CA ARG A 304 -10.06 7.78 17.76
C ARG A 304 -11.27 6.95 18.12
N VAL A 305 -11.21 6.30 19.28
CA VAL A 305 -12.40 5.66 19.84
C VAL A 305 -13.39 6.77 20.17
N SER A 306 -14.55 6.76 19.50
CA SER A 306 -15.65 7.63 19.87
C SER A 306 -16.14 7.18 21.25
N VAL A 307 -15.75 7.91 22.29
CA VAL A 307 -16.36 7.79 23.60
C VAL A 307 -17.77 8.36 23.44
N ARG A 308 -18.75 7.49 23.16
CA ARG A 308 -20.15 7.94 23.25
C ARG A 308 -20.39 8.41 24.68
N PRO A 309 -20.88 9.63 24.91
CA PRO A 309 -21.33 10.07 26.23
C PRO A 309 -22.50 9.22 26.74
#